data_AF-Q062S4-F1
#
_entry.id   AF-Q062S4-F1
#
_cell.length_a   1.000
_cell.length_b   1.000
_cell.length_c   1.000
_cell.angle_alpha   90.00
_cell.angle_beta   90.00
_cell.angle_gamma   90.00
#
_symmetry.space_group_name_H-M   'P 1'
#
loop_
_entity.id
_entity.type
_entity.pdbx_description
1 polymer ?
#
loop_
_entity_poly.entity_id
_entity_poly.type
_entity_poly.pdbx_seq_one_letter_code
_entity_poly.pdbx_strand_id
1 'polypeptide(L)'
;MARSLYWSDGRLNQAVARDFHVVHHLRESISFYCRPLLAVVIPTNILGVVCQETLAADCTRILGVDAAEVRERSNASKRAIGQDLDAAAVNNLKRFLVEDYQCLAALWSFGALSDQQFWRVMTSSVEA
;
A
#
# COMPACT_ATOMS: atom_id res chain seq x y z
N MET A 1 -6.51 9.24 -14.76
CA MET A 1 -5.27 9.80 -14.18
C MET A 1 -4.13 8.77 -14.21
N ALA A 2 -4.25 7.64 -13.49
CA ALA A 2 -3.24 6.58 -13.45
C ALA A 2 -2.74 6.08 -14.81
N ARG A 3 -3.65 5.87 -15.78
CA ARG A 3 -3.30 5.47 -17.15
C ARG A 3 -2.32 6.42 -17.85
N SER A 4 -2.30 7.70 -17.48
CA SER A 4 -1.48 8.74 -18.12
C SER A 4 -0.20 9.08 -17.34
N LEU A 5 0.12 8.31 -16.29
CA LEU A 5 1.34 8.50 -15.47
C LEU A 5 2.62 8.38 -16.30
N TYR A 6 2.62 7.56 -17.34
CA TYR A 6 3.74 7.41 -18.25
C TYR A 6 3.31 7.72 -19.67
N TRP A 7 4.19 8.37 -20.42
CA TRP A 7 4.04 8.54 -21.86
C TRP A 7 4.28 7.21 -22.58
N SER A 8 3.90 7.14 -23.86
CA SER A 8 4.13 5.94 -24.69
C SER A 8 5.61 5.58 -24.85
N ASP A 9 6.52 6.54 -24.68
CA ASP A 9 7.97 6.32 -24.66
C ASP A 9 8.51 5.84 -23.30
N GLY A 10 7.63 5.61 -22.32
CA GLY A 10 7.96 5.10 -21.00
C GLY A 10 8.49 6.14 -20.01
N ARG A 11 8.61 7.43 -20.40
CA ARG A 11 9.00 8.52 -19.49
C ARG A 11 7.83 8.91 -18.58
N LEU A 12 8.15 9.30 -17.35
CA LEU A 12 7.16 9.77 -16.38
C LEU A 12 6.55 11.09 -16.84
N ASN A 13 5.22 11.17 -16.83
CA ASN A 13 4.49 12.39 -17.05
C ASN A 13 4.48 13.24 -15.77
N GLN A 14 5.41 14.20 -15.70
CA GLN A 14 5.62 15.04 -14.52
C GLN A 14 4.39 15.87 -14.11
N ALA A 15 3.53 16.26 -15.06
CA ALA A 15 2.30 16.98 -14.73
C ALA A 15 1.33 16.09 -13.94
N VAL A 16 1.08 14.89 -14.46
CA VAL A 16 0.21 13.90 -13.81
C VAL A 16 0.82 13.44 -12.47
N ALA A 17 2.13 13.24 -12.41
CA ALA A 17 2.81 12.87 -11.16
C ALA A 17 2.66 13.96 -10.08
N ARG A 18 2.72 15.25 -10.44
CA ARG A 18 2.45 16.34 -9.50
C ARG A 18 1.01 16.31 -9.01
N ASP A 19 0.04 16.08 -9.89
CA ASP A 19 -1.37 15.97 -9.51
C ASP A 19 -1.60 14.81 -8.53
N PHE A 20 -0.90 13.68 -8.73
CA PHE A 20 -0.87 12.57 -7.80
C PHE A 20 -0.37 12.99 -6.40
N HIS A 21 0.68 13.80 -6.32
CA HIS A 21 1.21 14.31 -5.05
C HIS A 21 0.34 15.38 -4.37
N VAL A 22 -0.68 15.91 -5.04
CA VAL A 22 -1.71 16.73 -4.37
C VAL A 22 -2.60 15.85 -3.49
N VAL A 23 -2.76 14.56 -3.84
CA VAL A 23 -3.46 13.60 -2.99
C VAL A 23 -2.57 13.26 -1.79
N HIS A 24 -2.94 13.74 -0.61
CA HIS A 24 -2.14 13.63 0.61
C HIS A 24 -1.66 12.21 0.90
N HIS A 25 -2.53 11.20 0.79
CA HIS A 25 -2.16 9.79 1.03
C HIS A 25 -1.20 9.21 -0.01
N LEU A 26 -1.10 9.80 -1.20
CA LEU A 26 -0.15 9.36 -2.25
C LEU A 26 1.16 10.15 -2.18
N ARG A 27 1.15 11.36 -1.60
CA ARG A 27 2.37 12.08 -1.21
C ARG A 27 3.01 11.47 0.01
N GLU A 28 2.21 11.13 1.00
CA GLU A 28 2.61 10.52 2.26
C GLU A 28 2.32 9.03 2.21
N SER A 29 2.92 8.40 1.20
CA SER A 29 2.76 6.98 0.91
C SER A 29 3.52 6.11 1.90
N ILE A 30 3.52 4.79 1.68
CA ILE A 30 4.25 3.86 2.55
C ILE A 30 5.73 4.23 2.60
N SER A 31 6.37 4.47 1.45
CA SER A 31 7.79 4.78 1.38
C SER A 31 8.16 6.10 2.06
N PHE A 32 7.27 7.10 2.04
CA PHE A 32 7.48 8.37 2.75
C PHE A 32 7.74 8.15 4.25
N TYR A 33 6.92 7.30 4.89
CA TYR A 33 7.06 7.01 6.32
C TYR A 33 8.05 5.88 6.62
N CYS A 34 8.08 4.86 5.76
CA CYS A 34 8.78 3.62 6.05
C CYS A 34 10.27 3.70 5.71
N ARG A 35 10.69 4.46 4.69
CA ARG A 35 12.13 4.56 4.33
C ARG A 35 13.01 5.09 5.48
N PRO A 36 12.66 6.22 6.14
CA PRO A 36 13.45 6.71 7.27
C PRO A 36 13.49 5.70 8.43
N LEU A 37 12.39 4.98 8.66
CA LEU A 37 12.31 3.97 9.71
C LEU A 37 13.20 2.75 9.38
N LEU A 38 13.11 2.23 8.15
CA LEU A 38 13.88 1.10 7.66
C LEU A 38 15.40 1.33 7.67
N ALA A 39 15.84 2.60 7.66
CA ALA A 39 17.26 2.94 7.78
C ALA A 39 17.83 2.73 9.19
N VAL A 40 16.99 2.59 10.22
CA VAL A 40 17.43 2.53 11.63
C VAL A 40 16.87 1.34 12.41
N VAL A 41 15.79 0.70 11.94
CA VAL A 41 15.23 -0.46 12.62
C VAL A 41 15.99 -1.74 12.27
N ILE A 42 16.09 -2.62 13.25
CA ILE A 42 16.52 -4.02 13.08
C ILE A 42 15.31 -4.94 13.33
N PRO A 43 15.29 -6.16 12.78
CA PRO A 43 14.15 -7.06 12.89
C PRO A 43 13.65 -7.27 14.33
N THR A 44 14.56 -7.38 15.30
CA THR A 44 14.23 -7.60 16.72
C THR A 44 13.50 -6.42 17.38
N ASN A 45 13.51 -5.24 16.76
CA ASN A 45 12.87 -4.04 17.30
C ASN A 45 11.46 -3.83 16.71
N ILE A 46 11.00 -4.74 15.84
CA ILE A 46 9.68 -4.68 15.23
C ILE A 46 8.79 -5.70 15.93
N LEU A 47 7.80 -5.23 16.69
CA LEU A 47 6.82 -6.12 17.33
C LEU A 47 5.92 -6.83 16.31
N GLY A 48 5.53 -6.13 15.24
CA GLY A 48 4.76 -6.68 14.13
C GLY A 48 4.22 -5.59 13.20
N VAL A 49 3.71 -6.01 12.04
CA VAL A 49 3.03 -5.14 11.07
C VAL A 49 1.55 -5.51 11.01
N VAL A 50 0.70 -4.49 11.01
CA VAL A 50 -0.76 -4.62 10.89
C VAL A 50 -1.17 -4.15 9.50
N CYS A 51 -1.91 -4.98 8.75
CA CYS A 51 -2.44 -4.63 7.43
C CYS A 51 -3.95 -4.37 7.50
N GLN A 52 -4.48 -3.49 6.65
CA GLN A 52 -5.91 -3.15 6.66
C GLN A 52 -6.79 -4.37 6.33
N GLU A 53 -6.35 -5.20 5.39
CA GLU A 53 -7.07 -6.38 4.90
C GLU A 53 -7.13 -7.52 5.92
N THR A 54 -6.23 -7.49 6.92
CA THR A 54 -6.12 -8.50 7.98
C THR A 54 -6.15 -7.86 9.37
N LEU A 55 -6.69 -6.63 9.48
CA LEU A 55 -6.57 -5.77 10.64
C LEU A 55 -6.95 -6.47 11.94
N ALA A 56 -8.13 -7.10 11.99
CA ALA A 56 -8.61 -7.78 13.19
C ALA A 56 -7.69 -8.96 13.58
N ALA A 57 -7.31 -9.78 12.61
CA ALA A 57 -6.42 -10.92 12.85
C ALA A 57 -5.02 -10.49 13.30
N ASP A 58 -4.49 -9.40 12.72
CA ASP A 58 -3.20 -8.84 13.09
C ASP A 58 -3.22 -8.23 14.49
N CYS A 59 -4.27 -7.49 14.85
CA CYS A 59 -4.45 -6.94 16.20
C CYS A 59 -4.50 -8.06 17.25
N THR A 60 -5.29 -9.11 17.01
CA THR A 60 -5.36 -10.25 17.95
C THR A 60 -4.01 -10.94 18.09
N ARG A 61 -3.32 -11.20 16.97
CA ARG A 61 -2.03 -11.92 16.96
C ARG A 61 -0.87 -11.11 17.56
N ILE A 62 -0.78 -9.82 17.24
CA ILE A 62 0.36 -8.96 17.61
C ILE A 62 0.13 -8.30 18.98
N LEU A 63 -1.08 -7.80 19.20
CA LEU A 63 -1.40 -6.97 20.38
C LEU A 63 -2.20 -7.74 21.44
N GLY A 64 -2.72 -8.93 21.12
CA GLY A 64 -3.60 -9.68 22.02
C GLY A 64 -4.97 -9.03 22.21
N VAL A 65 -5.38 -8.14 21.29
CA VAL A 65 -6.62 -7.38 21.36
C VAL A 65 -7.60 -7.88 20.31
N ASP A 66 -8.80 -8.26 20.74
CA ASP A 66 -9.90 -8.54 19.82
C ASP A 66 -10.51 -7.23 19.30
N ALA A 67 -10.26 -6.95 18.02
CA ALA A 67 -10.81 -5.79 17.34
C ALA A 67 -12.16 -6.06 16.64
N ALA A 68 -12.70 -7.28 16.72
CA ALA A 68 -13.94 -7.66 16.01
C ALA A 68 -15.17 -6.89 16.52
N GLU A 69 -15.18 -6.52 17.80
CA GLU A 69 -16.27 -5.76 18.42
C GLU A 69 -16.13 -4.23 18.28
N VAL A 70 -15.02 -3.75 17.70
CA VAL A 70 -14.81 -2.32 17.49
C VAL A 70 -15.70 -1.86 16.35
N ARG A 71 -16.73 -1.07 16.69
CA ARG A 71 -17.70 -0.53 15.73
C ARG A 71 -16.99 0.20 14.59
N GLU A 72 -17.09 -0.35 13.38
CA GLU A 72 -16.58 0.28 12.17
C GLU A 72 -17.35 1.58 11.91
N ARG A 73 -16.64 2.71 11.85
CA ARG A 73 -17.21 3.96 11.32
C ARG A 73 -17.20 3.86 9.79
N SER A 74 -18.30 3.38 9.24
CA SER A 74 -18.52 3.31 7.80
C SER A 74 -18.48 4.71 7.16
N ASN A 75 -17.61 4.88 6.15
CA ASN A 75 -17.62 6.01 5.23
C ASN A 75 -18.33 5.66 3.90
N ALA A 76 -19.27 4.70 3.92
CA ALA A 76 -19.93 4.17 2.72
C ALA A 76 -20.58 5.27 1.85
N SER A 77 -20.99 6.40 2.45
CA SER A 77 -21.61 7.52 1.76
C SER A 77 -20.71 8.32 0.82
N LYS A 78 -19.39 8.06 0.77
CA LYS A 78 -18.43 8.85 -0.03
C LYS A 78 -17.78 8.12 -1.22
N ARG A 79 -18.09 6.85 -1.48
CA ARG A 79 -17.44 6.08 -2.56
C ARG A 79 -18.44 5.63 -3.61
N ALA A 80 -18.77 6.54 -4.53
CA ALA A 80 -18.98 6.10 -5.90
C ALA A 80 -17.57 5.87 -6.48
N ILE A 81 -17.09 4.61 -6.46
CA ILE A 81 -15.88 4.26 -7.21
C ILE A 81 -16.27 4.33 -8.68
N GLY A 82 -16.06 5.50 -9.28
CA GLY A 82 -16.30 5.73 -10.69
C GLY A 82 -15.26 4.95 -11.48
N GLN A 83 -15.65 3.76 -11.95
CA GLN A 83 -14.88 2.83 -12.78
C GLN A 83 -13.69 2.14 -12.12
N ASP A 84 -13.62 0.83 -12.34
CA ASP A 84 -12.43 0.03 -12.05
C ASP A 84 -11.24 0.51 -12.90
N LEU A 85 -10.05 0.43 -12.31
CA LEU A 85 -8.81 0.75 -13.02
C LEU A 85 -8.52 -0.33 -14.05
N ASP A 86 -8.31 0.07 -15.30
CA ASP A 86 -7.84 -0.87 -16.32
C ASP A 86 -6.41 -1.37 -16.05
N ALA A 87 -6.02 -2.46 -16.73
CA ALA A 87 -4.71 -3.08 -16.55
C ALA A 87 -3.54 -2.11 -16.81
N ALA A 88 -3.69 -1.16 -17.74
CA ALA A 88 -2.65 -0.18 -18.04
C ALA A 88 -2.49 0.83 -16.90
N ALA A 89 -3.59 1.30 -16.33
CA ALA A 89 -3.61 2.16 -15.16
C ALA A 89 -2.98 1.47 -13.95
N VAL A 90 -3.30 0.19 -13.71
CA VAL A 90 -2.72 -0.60 -12.62
C VAL A 90 -1.22 -0.80 -12.81
N ASN A 91 -0.77 -1.18 -14.00
CA ASN A 91 0.65 -1.35 -14.28
C ASN A 91 1.44 -0.05 -14.09
N ASN A 92 0.88 1.08 -14.54
CA ASN A 92 1.48 2.38 -14.33
C ASN A 92 1.54 2.75 -12.84
N LEU A 93 0.50 2.46 -12.05
CA LEU A 93 0.52 2.67 -10.60
C LEU A 93 1.57 1.79 -9.92
N LYS A 94 1.65 0.51 -10.28
CA LYS A 94 2.66 -0.41 -9.73
C LYS A 94 4.07 0.11 -9.97
N ARG A 95 4.35 0.60 -11.17
CA ARG A 95 5.63 1.21 -11.53
C ARG A 95 5.89 2.51 -10.76
N PHE A 96 4.86 3.36 -10.61
CA PHE A 96 4.98 4.64 -9.92
C PHE A 96 5.21 4.47 -8.41
N LEU A 97 4.57 3.48 -7.79
CA LEU A 97 4.65 3.16 -6.36
C LEU A 97 5.75 2.14 -6.03
N VAL A 98 6.74 1.95 -6.92
CA VAL A 98 7.78 0.92 -6.75
C VAL A 98 8.52 1.04 -5.41
N GLU A 99 8.70 2.25 -4.91
CA GLU A 99 9.37 2.50 -3.63
C GLU A 99 8.56 2.00 -2.43
N ASP A 100 7.23 2.03 -2.52
CA ASP A 100 6.34 1.48 -1.49
C ASP A 100 6.44 -0.05 -1.48
N TYR A 101 6.46 -0.70 -2.64
CA TYR A 101 6.67 -2.14 -2.77
C TYR A 101 8.04 -2.58 -2.24
N GLN A 102 9.09 -1.78 -2.43
CA GLN A 102 10.41 -2.04 -1.85
C GLN A 102 10.38 -2.02 -0.32
N CYS A 103 9.62 -1.09 0.29
CA CYS A 103 9.46 -1.05 1.74
C CYS A 103 8.72 -2.28 2.26
N LEU A 104 7.68 -2.73 1.57
CA LEU A 104 6.97 -3.96 1.90
C LEU A 104 7.87 -5.20 1.79
N ALA A 105 8.69 -5.28 0.76
CA ALA A 105 9.67 -6.36 0.61
C ALA A 105 10.71 -6.36 1.73
N ALA A 106 11.16 -5.18 2.19
CA ALA A 106 12.06 -5.06 3.32
C ALA A 106 11.39 -5.56 4.62
N LEU A 107 10.16 -5.12 4.91
CA LEU A 107 9.40 -5.59 6.08
C LEU A 107 9.17 -7.10 6.05
N TRP A 108 8.88 -7.66 4.89
CA TRP A 108 8.78 -9.12 4.71
C TRP A 108 10.12 -9.81 4.96
N SER A 109 11.23 -9.28 4.45
CA SER A 109 12.57 -9.85 4.69
C SER A 109 12.99 -9.82 6.17
N PHE A 110 12.43 -8.90 6.96
CA PHE A 110 12.60 -8.85 8.42
C PHE A 110 11.71 -9.86 9.17
N GLY A 111 10.83 -10.58 8.48
CA GLY A 111 9.83 -11.47 9.09
C GLY A 111 8.65 -10.72 9.72
N ALA A 112 8.54 -9.41 9.48
CA ALA A 112 7.48 -8.59 10.08
C ALA A 112 6.14 -8.71 9.34
N LEU A 113 6.17 -9.16 8.08
CA LEU A 113 5.02 -9.55 7.27
C LEU A 113 5.05 -11.06 7.03
N SER A 114 3.89 -11.71 7.09
CA SER A 114 3.75 -13.09 6.63
C SER A 114 3.79 -13.21 5.11
N ASP A 115 4.13 -14.39 4.59
CA ASP A 115 4.07 -14.69 3.16
C ASP A 115 2.69 -14.40 2.56
N GLN A 116 1.63 -14.74 3.30
CA GLN A 116 0.25 -14.49 2.86
C GLN A 116 -0.02 -12.99 2.68
N GLN A 117 0.40 -12.16 3.64
CA GLN A 117 0.24 -10.70 3.56
C GLN A 117 1.05 -10.12 2.41
N PHE A 118 2.33 -10.51 2.31
CA PHE A 118 3.22 -10.03 1.26
C PHE A 118 2.70 -10.39 -0.12
N TRP A 119 2.42 -11.67 -0.38
CA TRP A 119 1.95 -12.10 -1.69
C TRP A 119 0.60 -11.53 -2.06
N ARG A 120 -0.33 -11.37 -1.11
CA ARG A 120 -1.62 -10.71 -1.39
C ARG A 120 -1.41 -9.30 -1.97
N VAL A 121 -0.48 -8.53 -1.43
CA VAL A 121 -0.19 -7.18 -1.95
C VAL A 121 0.53 -7.26 -3.30
N MET A 122 1.53 -8.13 -3.43
CA MET A 122 2.35 -8.23 -4.64
C MET A 122 1.59 -8.81 -5.85
N THR A 123 0.70 -9.78 -5.61
CA THR A 123 -0.07 -10.47 -6.64
C THR A 123 -1.48 -9.94 -6.80
N SER A 124 -1.89 -8.94 -6.00
CA SER A 124 -3.14 -8.20 -6.25
C SER A 124 -3.13 -7.70 -7.70
N SER A 125 -3.81 -8.48 -8.52
CA SER A 125 -4.08 -8.25 -9.92
C SER A 125 -5.58 -8.15 -9.93
N VAL A 126 -6.11 -7.15 -10.63
CA VAL A 126 -7.54 -7.01 -10.84
C VAL A 126 -8.02 -8.35 -11.40
N GLU A 127 -8.77 -9.11 -10.60
CA GLU A 127 -9.51 -10.24 -11.14
C GLU A 127 -10.45 -9.65 -12.19
N ALA A 128 -10.32 -10.16 -13.41
CA ALA A 128 -10.95 -9.64 -14.61
C ALA A 128 -12.47 -9.86 -14.62
#